data_AF-A0A956PVU5-F1
#
_entry.id   AF-A0A956PVU5-F1
#
_cell.length_a   1.000
_cell.length_b   1.000
_cell.length_c   1.000
_cell.angle_alpha   90.00
_cell.angle_beta   90.00
_cell.angle_gamma   90.00
#
_symmetry.space_group_name_H-M   'P 1'
#
loop_
_entity.id
_entity.type
_entity.pdbx_description
1 polymer ?
#
loop_
_entity_poly.entity_id
_entity_poly.type
_entity_poly.pdbx_seq_one_letter_code
_entity_poly.pdbx_strand_id
1 'polypeptide(L)' 'MERENDLGQHDRIVLELPEEGHPLEDMQATIARTILKRIDGNITKAARSLDVARATLNRMAGLRKSGD' A
#
# COMPACT_ATOMS: atom_id res chain seq x y z
N MET A 1 31.84 -51.94 2.51
CA MET A 1 31.54 -50.87 3.47
C MET A 1 32.52 -49.76 3.14
N GLU A 2 32.16 -48.53 2.81
CA GLU A 2 30.91 -47.79 2.90
C GLU A 2 30.81 -46.85 1.68
N ARG A 3 29.59 -46.67 1.17
CA ARG A 3 29.33 -45.74 0.08
C ARG A 3 29.26 -44.33 0.65
N GLU A 4 29.94 -43.43 -0.05
CA GLU A 4 29.57 -42.04 -0.33
C GLU A 4 28.31 -41.56 0.39
N ASN A 5 28.49 -40.62 1.33
CA ASN A 5 27.39 -39.76 1.76
C ASN A 5 27.93 -38.39 2.16
N ASP A 6 28.49 -37.68 1.18
CA ASP A 6 28.71 -36.23 1.28
C ASP A 6 27.34 -35.57 1.11
N LEU A 7 26.60 -35.50 2.21
CA LEU A 7 25.26 -34.93 2.28
C LEU A 7 25.35 -33.46 1.89
N GLY A 8 24.96 -33.21 0.64
CA GLY A 8 24.59 -31.95 0.02
C GLY A 8 24.74 -30.73 0.92
N GLN A 9 25.75 -29.92 0.62
CA GLN A 9 25.72 -28.49 0.92
C GLN A 9 24.47 -27.91 0.25
N HIS A 10 23.36 -27.91 0.98
CA HIS A 10 22.18 -27.17 0.61
C HIS A 10 22.53 -25.70 0.80
N ASP A 11 23.07 -25.08 -0.24
CA ASP A 11 23.05 -23.64 -0.42
C ASP A 11 21.60 -23.19 -0.21
N ARG A 12 21.32 -22.64 0.97
CA ARG A 12 20.01 -22.10 1.31
C ARG A 12 19.87 -20.81 0.51
N ILE A 13 19.45 -20.94 -0.74
CA ILE A 13 19.08 -19.80 -1.57
C ILE A 13 17.88 -19.15 -0.90
N VAL A 14 18.12 -18.07 -0.17
CA VAL A 14 17.07 -17.18 0.30
C VAL A 14 16.60 -16.41 -0.93
N LEU A 15 15.50 -16.85 -1.52
CA LEU A 15 14.76 -16.06 -2.47
C LEU A 15 14.17 -14.87 -1.70
N GLU A 16 14.91 -13.77 -1.65
CA GLU A 16 14.36 -12.48 -1.24
C GLU A 16 13.32 -12.10 -2.28
N LEU A 17 12.05 -12.43 -2.00
CA LEU A 17 10.93 -11.93 -2.76
C LEU A 17 11.00 -10.40 -2.68
N PRO A 18 10.97 -9.67 -3.80
CA PRO A 18 10.85 -8.23 -3.74
C PRO A 18 9.60 -7.89 -2.93
N GLU A 19 9.68 -6.92 -2.02
CA GLU A 19 8.52 -6.47 -1.23
C GLU A 19 7.39 -6.06 -2.19
N GLU A 20 6.41 -6.95 -2.41
CA GLU A 20 5.16 -6.64 -3.09
C GLU A 20 4.33 -5.74 -2.16
N GLY A 21 4.67 -4.46 -2.07
CA GLY A 21 4.17 -3.61 -0.99
C GLY A 21 3.44 -2.33 -1.37
N HIS A 22 3.65 -1.76 -2.56
CA HIS A 22 3.37 -0.31 -2.73
C HIS A 22 2.54 0.18 -3.94
N PRO A 23 2.05 -0.62 -4.90
CA PRO A 23 1.29 -0.03 -6.01
C PRO A 23 -0.13 0.40 -5.61
N LEU A 24 -0.79 -0.30 -4.69
CA LEU A 24 -2.20 -0.06 -4.37
C LEU A 24 -2.41 1.19 -3.50
N GLU A 25 -1.57 1.41 -2.49
CA GLU A 25 -1.68 2.57 -1.61
C GLU A 25 -1.39 3.88 -2.37
N ASP A 26 -0.37 3.89 -3.23
CA ASP A 26 -0.02 5.03 -4.09
C ASP A 26 -1.13 5.34 -5.10
N MET A 27 -1.74 4.30 -5.68
CA MET A 27 -2.88 4.45 -6.57
C MET A 27 -4.09 5.02 -5.82
N GLN A 28 -4.39 4.51 -4.62
CA GLN A 28 -5.46 5.02 -3.77
C GLN A 28 -5.25 6.49 -3.39
N ALA A 29 -4.01 6.88 -3.05
CA ALA A 29 -3.67 8.26 -2.76
C ALA A 29 -3.83 9.17 -3.98
N THR A 30 -3.47 8.69 -5.15
CA THR A 30 -3.65 9.40 -6.42
C THR A 30 -5.12 9.61 -6.77
N ILE A 31 -5.95 8.58 -6.60
CA ILE A 31 -7.40 8.65 -6.81
C ILE A 31 -8.02 9.66 -5.82
N ALA A 32 -7.71 9.54 -4.53
CA ALA A 32 -8.24 10.43 -3.50
C ALA A 32 -7.89 11.90 -3.77
N ARG A 33 -6.62 12.20 -4.12
CA ARG A 33 -6.17 13.56 -4.46
C ARG A 33 -6.83 14.10 -5.73
N THR A 34 -6.99 13.25 -6.76
CA THR A 34 -7.67 13.63 -8.01
C THR A 34 -9.12 14.01 -7.79
N ILE A 35 -9.85 13.18 -7.02
CA ILE A 35 -11.26 13.46 -6.71
C ILE A 35 -11.38 14.71 -5.85
N LEU A 36 -10.53 14.90 -4.84
CA LEU A 36 -10.51 16.13 -4.04
C LEU A 36 -10.30 17.37 -4.92
N LYS A 37 -9.36 17.32 -5.87
CA LYS A 37 -9.13 18.45 -6.81
C LYS A 37 -10.34 18.73 -7.70
N ARG A 38 -11.05 17.70 -8.16
CA ARG A 38 -12.23 17.84 -9.03
C ARG A 38 -13.44 18.46 -8.32
N ILE A 39 -13.52 18.34 -7.00
CA ILE A 39 -14.66 18.79 -6.19
C ILE A 39 -14.24 19.90 -5.22
N ASP A 40 -13.25 20.70 -5.61
CA ASP A 40 -12.78 21.89 -4.89
C ASP A 40 -12.42 21.62 -3.41
N GLY A 41 -11.79 20.47 -3.13
CA GLY A 41 -11.37 20.08 -1.79
C GLY A 41 -12.51 19.64 -0.87
N ASN A 42 -13.74 19.47 -1.36
CA ASN A 42 -14.87 19.04 -0.53
C ASN A 42 -14.76 17.56 -0.11
N ILE A 43 -14.17 17.33 1.06
CA ILE A 43 -13.94 15.99 1.65
C ILE A 43 -15.24 15.17 1.74
N THR A 44 -16.37 15.78 2.10
CA THR A 44 -17.65 15.05 2.24
C THR A 44 -18.15 14.53 0.89
N LYS A 45 -18.10 15.38 -0.14
CA LYS A 45 -18.49 14.97 -1.50
C LYS A 45 -17.52 13.93 -2.07
N ALA A 46 -16.22 14.13 -1.89
CA ALA A 46 -15.19 13.19 -2.34
C ALA A 46 -15.33 11.80 -1.69
N ALA A 47 -15.57 11.75 -0.38
CA ALA A 47 -15.75 10.50 0.36
C ALA A 47 -17.01 9.75 -0.13
N ARG A 48 -18.09 10.50 -0.37
CA ARG A 48 -19.32 9.95 -0.94
C ARG A 48 -19.12 9.43 -2.38
N SER A 49 -18.35 10.12 -3.21
CA SER A 49 -18.07 9.69 -4.59
C SER A 49 -17.26 8.40 -4.66
N LEU A 50 -16.44 8.12 -3.65
CA LEU A 50 -15.63 6.91 -3.57
C LEU A 50 -16.27 5.81 -2.70
N ASP A 51 -17.46 6.06 -2.16
CA ASP A 51 -18.15 5.19 -1.19
C ASP A 51 -17.28 4.74 -0.01
N VAL A 52 -16.52 5.69 0.55
CA VAL A 52 -15.66 5.47 1.72
C VAL A 52 -16.00 6.43 2.86
N ALA A 53 -15.63 6.05 4.09
CA ALA A 53 -15.71 6.97 5.22
C ALA A 53 -14.76 8.17 5.03
N ARG A 54 -15.13 9.36 5.55
CA ARG A 54 -14.27 10.56 5.51
C ARG A 54 -12.89 10.31 6.14
N ALA A 55 -12.83 9.53 7.21
CA ALA A 55 -11.56 9.17 7.86
C ALA A 55 -10.65 8.33 6.95
N THR A 56 -11.23 7.43 6.16
CA THR A 56 -10.52 6.63 5.16
C THR A 56 -10.01 7.51 4.03
N LEU A 57 -10.85 8.42 3.50
CA LEU A 57 -10.41 9.38 2.50
C LEU A 57 -9.24 10.24 2.99
N ASN A 58 -9.30 10.72 4.24
CA ASN A 58 -8.21 11.52 4.83
C ASN A 58 -6.90 10.73 4.90
N ARG A 59 -6.95 9.43 5.27
CA ARG A 59 -5.77 8.56 5.24
C ARG A 59 -5.23 8.36 3.82
N MET A 60 -6.10 8.01 2.87
CA MET A 60 -5.72 7.83 1.46
C MET A 60 -5.06 9.10 0.90
N ALA A 61 -5.65 10.26 1.15
CA ALA A 61 -5.14 11.54 0.65
C ALA A 61 -3.94 12.09 1.44
N GLY A 62 -3.50 11.43 2.52
CA GLY A 62 -2.44 11.93 3.39
C GLY A 62 -2.80 13.22 4.15
N LEU A 63 -4.09 13.51 4.31
CA LEU A 63 -4.57 14.68 5.03
C LEU A 63 -4.47 14.41 6.54
N ARG A 64 -3.37 14.87 7.15
CA ARG A 64 -3.24 14.87 8.61
C ARG A 64 -4.39 15.69 9.22
N LYS A 65 -4.88 15.27 10.40
CA LYS A 65 -5.62 16.19 11.26
C LYS A 65 -4.64 17.32 11.63
N SER A 66 -4.88 18.53 11.16
CA SER A 66 -4.29 19.71 11.78
C SER A 66 -4.83 19.77 13.21
N GLY A 67 -3.96 19.56 14.18
CA GLY A 67 -4.29 19.57 15.60
C GLY A 67 -3.07 19.19 16.42
N ASP A 68 -2.25 20.17 16.76
CA ASP A 68 -2.33 20.82 18.07
C ASP A 68 -2.26 22.34 17.85
#